data_AF-A0A9P4K112-F1
#
_entry.id   AF-A0A9P4K112-F1
#
_cell.length_a   1.000
_cell.length_b   1.000
_cell.length_c   1.000
_cell.angle_alpha   90.00
_cell.angle_beta   90.00
_cell.angle_gamma   90.00
#
_symmetry.space_group_name_H-M   'P 1'
#
loop_
_entity.id
_entity.type
_entity.pdbx_description
1 polymer ?
#
loop_
_entity_poly.entity_id
_entity_poly.type
_entity_poly.pdbx_seq_one_letter_code
_entity_poly.pdbx_strand_id
1 'polypeptide(L)'
;METSGPPKKDALNAITGAPQVLLTPPSPIHAQTTNLRIVSPILHIPDHPPITTTLTRTQLTILFPTLHIFILPSHPSIALLPANSITYTGVSNALKWYEADVKDSSTLFISTIDGTVEIYQALAFMGNNVKGDLLGYLFSQIEKEIGGSVCLDDIKDVWKLRSLPFTEGVMRLVVRRLARALLARNSPKVQGDLTKRLDAEGGFEQVIEDEERVWDWVKSEPYLAGQVVRVMGRMEKERKRAVRTSPAKRVRRMVRKRSAVNCFESVLQTVEEETY
;
A
#
# COMPACT_ATOMS: atom_id res chain seq x y z
N MET A 1 57.74 -54.96 -49.77
CA MET A 1 58.82 -54.33 -48.99
C MET A 1 58.51 -52.84 -48.92
N GLU A 2 58.63 -52.30 -47.70
CA GLU A 2 58.82 -50.88 -47.34
C GLU A 2 57.62 -49.92 -47.59
N THR A 3 56.73 -49.73 -46.59
CA THR A 3 56.78 -48.87 -45.39
C THR A 3 56.18 -47.46 -45.60
N SER A 4 54.92 -47.35 -45.21
CA SER A 4 54.29 -46.30 -44.39
C SER A 4 54.97 -44.92 -44.25
N GLY A 5 54.23 -43.88 -44.63
CA GLY A 5 54.30 -42.54 -44.04
C GLY A 5 52.90 -41.89 -44.07
N PRO A 6 52.41 -41.26 -42.98
CA PRO A 6 51.04 -40.74 -42.92
C PRO A 6 50.93 -39.34 -43.56
N PRO A 7 49.80 -38.99 -44.19
CA PRO A 7 49.60 -37.68 -44.79
C PRO A 7 49.20 -36.65 -43.73
N LYS A 8 49.95 -35.54 -43.68
CA LYS A 8 49.57 -34.34 -42.93
C LYS A 8 48.51 -33.56 -43.70
N LYS A 9 47.47 -33.19 -42.95
CA LYS A 9 46.46 -32.18 -43.24
C LYS A 9 47.13 -30.86 -43.58
N ASP A 10 46.62 -30.13 -44.57
CA ASP A 10 46.21 -28.72 -44.43
C ASP A 10 45.61 -28.15 -45.73
N ALA A 11 44.54 -27.40 -45.53
CA ALA A 11 44.03 -26.30 -46.35
C ALA A 11 43.57 -26.56 -47.80
N LEU A 12 42.31 -26.99 -47.94
CA LEU A 12 41.45 -26.68 -49.08
C LEU A 12 40.28 -25.82 -48.59
N ASN A 13 40.28 -24.54 -48.93
CA ASN A 13 39.29 -23.94 -49.83
C ASN A 13 39.20 -22.43 -49.65
N ALA A 14 39.62 -21.75 -50.72
CA ALA A 14 39.21 -20.40 -51.05
C ALA A 14 37.70 -20.36 -51.36
N ILE A 15 36.99 -19.37 -50.83
CA ILE A 15 35.71 -18.89 -51.37
C ILE A 15 35.74 -17.35 -51.36
N THR A 16 36.11 -16.81 -52.52
CA THR A 16 35.43 -15.73 -53.25
C THR A 16 34.63 -14.66 -52.46
N GLY A 17 35.12 -13.42 -52.51
CA GLY A 17 34.47 -12.36 -53.29
C GLY A 17 33.15 -11.76 -52.79
N ALA A 18 33.25 -10.78 -51.88
CA ALA A 18 32.42 -9.58 -51.90
C ALA A 18 33.24 -8.40 -51.32
N PRO A 19 33.35 -7.25 -52.00
CA PRO A 19 33.91 -6.06 -51.35
C PRO A 19 32.94 -5.60 -50.28
N GLN A 20 33.32 -5.69 -49.01
CA GLN A 20 32.62 -4.95 -47.95
C GLN A 20 32.87 -3.46 -48.20
N VAL A 21 31.89 -2.80 -48.83
CA VAL A 21 31.78 -1.34 -48.80
C VAL A 21 31.55 -0.96 -47.35
N LEU A 22 32.62 -0.55 -46.68
CA LEU A 22 32.55 0.02 -45.35
C LEU A 22 31.89 1.40 -45.50
N LEU A 23 30.56 1.44 -45.41
CA LEU A 23 29.82 2.69 -45.21
C LEU A 23 30.17 3.19 -43.82
N THR A 24 31.27 3.94 -43.69
CA THR A 24 31.45 4.83 -42.55
C THR A 24 30.25 5.77 -42.53
N PRO A 25 29.44 5.79 -41.46
CA PRO A 25 28.40 6.81 -41.34
C PRO A 25 29.08 8.19 -41.43
N PRO A 26 28.44 9.18 -42.08
CA PRO A 26 29.01 10.51 -42.20
C PRO A 26 29.32 11.02 -40.80
N SER A 27 30.58 11.43 -40.61
CA SER A 27 31.06 12.08 -39.40
C SER A 27 30.03 13.11 -38.94
N PRO A 28 29.58 13.10 -37.67
CA PRO A 28 28.61 14.08 -37.22
C PRO A 28 29.22 15.47 -37.41
N ILE A 29 28.62 16.23 -38.33
CA ILE A 29 28.76 17.68 -38.45
C ILE A 29 28.57 18.23 -37.04
N HIS A 30 29.63 18.83 -36.49
CA HIS A 30 29.71 19.46 -35.17
C HIS A 30 28.39 19.56 -34.41
N ALA A 31 27.97 18.45 -33.81
CA ALA A 31 27.06 18.51 -32.69
C ALA A 31 27.88 19.11 -31.55
N GLN A 32 27.57 20.35 -31.18
CA GLN A 32 28.03 20.90 -29.91
C GLN A 32 27.61 19.90 -28.84
N THR A 33 28.56 19.13 -28.35
CA THR A 33 28.34 18.19 -27.26
C THR A 33 28.02 19.01 -26.02
N THR A 34 26.74 19.20 -25.73
CA THR A 34 26.28 19.35 -24.36
C THR A 34 26.48 17.99 -23.67
N ASN A 35 27.75 17.67 -23.39
CA ASN A 35 28.22 16.48 -22.67
C ASN A 35 27.83 16.52 -21.18
N LEU A 36 26.64 17.02 -20.85
CA LEU A 36 25.97 16.70 -19.60
C LEU A 36 25.13 15.46 -19.88
N ARG A 37 25.79 14.30 -19.92
CA ARG A 37 25.08 13.03 -19.76
C ARG A 37 24.49 13.08 -18.35
N ILE A 38 23.23 13.52 -18.23
CA ILE A 38 22.51 13.52 -16.96
C ILE A 38 22.25 12.05 -16.62
N VAL A 39 23.27 11.37 -16.10
CA VAL A 39 23.13 9.97 -15.70
C VAL A 39 22.46 9.97 -14.33
N SER A 40 21.16 9.70 -14.31
CA SER A 40 20.46 9.32 -13.09
C SER A 40 21.20 8.18 -12.39
N PRO A 41 21.27 8.15 -11.06
CA PRO A 41 21.93 7.06 -10.35
C PRO A 41 21.27 5.72 -10.70
N ILE A 42 22.11 4.69 -10.84
CA ILE A 42 21.64 3.30 -10.92
C ILE A 42 21.21 2.89 -9.51
N LEU A 43 19.97 2.47 -9.32
CA LEU A 43 19.48 2.02 -8.02
C LEU A 43 19.73 0.53 -7.89
N HIS A 44 20.41 0.12 -6.83
CA HIS A 44 20.67 -1.27 -6.54
C HIS A 44 20.06 -1.63 -5.19
N ILE A 45 19.17 -2.63 -5.21
CA ILE A 45 18.66 -3.30 -4.02
C ILE A 45 19.33 -4.67 -3.99
N PRO A 46 19.93 -5.11 -2.87
CA PRO A 46 20.57 -6.41 -2.76
C PRO A 46 19.67 -7.54 -3.26
N ASP A 47 20.27 -8.54 -3.91
CA ASP A 47 19.61 -9.73 -4.48
C ASP A 47 18.63 -9.45 -5.64
N HIS A 48 18.59 -8.21 -6.15
CA HIS A 48 17.76 -7.81 -7.27
C HIS A 48 18.57 -7.20 -8.43
N PRO A 49 18.06 -7.27 -9.67
CA PRO A 49 18.71 -6.60 -10.80
C PRO A 49 18.74 -5.07 -10.58
N PRO A 50 19.75 -4.36 -11.10
CA PRO A 50 19.82 -2.91 -11.00
C PRO A 50 18.63 -2.24 -11.71
N ILE A 51 18.08 -1.19 -11.10
CA ILE A 51 17.02 -0.38 -11.67
C ILE A 51 17.64 0.86 -12.30
N THR A 52 17.36 1.05 -13.59
CA THR A 52 17.69 2.27 -14.33
C THR A 52 16.42 3.08 -14.58
N THR A 53 16.57 4.40 -14.71
CA THR A 53 15.46 5.33 -14.92
C THR A 53 15.85 6.37 -15.96
N THR A 54 14.84 6.98 -16.58
CA THR A 54 14.97 8.11 -17.50
C THR A 54 14.74 9.46 -16.79
N LEU A 55 14.39 9.44 -15.50
CA LEU A 55 14.16 10.64 -14.71
C LEU A 55 15.45 11.42 -14.47
N THR A 56 15.35 12.75 -14.55
CA THR A 56 16.46 13.63 -14.18
C THR A 56 16.74 13.56 -12.69
N ARG A 57 17.95 13.99 -12.28
CA ARG A 57 18.31 14.07 -10.86
C ARG A 57 17.30 14.91 -10.04
N THR A 58 16.81 16.01 -10.59
CA THR A 58 15.82 16.86 -9.92
C THR A 58 14.49 16.13 -9.72
N GLN A 59 14.01 15.42 -10.74
CA GLN A 59 12.80 14.59 -10.64
C GLN A 59 12.95 13.45 -9.64
N LEU A 60 14.12 12.81 -9.60
CA LEU A 60 14.42 11.80 -8.59
C LEU A 60 14.49 12.36 -7.17
N THR A 61 14.98 13.58 -6.99
CA THR A 61 14.96 14.23 -5.66
C THR A 61 13.52 14.58 -5.23
N ILE A 62 12.63 14.90 -6.17
CA ILE A 62 11.21 15.11 -5.87
C ILE A 62 10.56 13.79 -5.46
N LEU A 63 10.76 12.72 -6.24
CA LEU A 63 10.17 11.42 -6.00
C LEU A 63 10.79 10.70 -4.79
N PHE A 64 12.10 10.82 -4.59
CA PHE A 64 12.87 10.18 -3.53
C PHE A 64 13.78 11.20 -2.82
N PRO A 65 13.23 12.06 -1.95
CA PRO A 65 13.98 13.12 -1.27
C PRO A 65 15.27 12.68 -0.57
N THR A 66 15.27 11.48 0.04
CA THR A 66 16.43 10.96 0.78
C THR A 66 17.36 10.09 -0.06
N LEU A 67 17.13 9.95 -1.37
CA LEU A 67 17.95 9.11 -2.24
C LEU A 67 19.44 9.45 -2.18
N HIS A 68 19.76 10.74 -2.06
CA HIS A 68 21.13 11.24 -2.00
C HIS A 68 21.97 10.64 -0.87
N ILE A 69 21.35 10.17 0.21
CA ILE A 69 22.03 9.53 1.35
C ILE A 69 22.62 8.17 0.96
N PHE A 70 22.00 7.51 -0.04
CA PHE A 70 22.36 6.18 -0.48
C PHE A 70 23.29 6.16 -1.70
N ILE A 71 23.58 7.34 -2.27
CA ILE A 71 24.44 7.46 -3.45
C ILE A 71 25.91 7.30 -3.05
N LEU A 72 26.59 6.35 -3.66
CA LEU A 72 28.03 6.18 -3.55
C LEU A 72 28.76 7.35 -4.23
N PRO A 73 29.91 7.80 -3.68
CA PRO A 73 30.69 8.89 -4.26
C PRO A 73 31.40 8.52 -5.59
N SER A 74 31.21 7.32 -6.12
CA SER A 74 31.87 6.80 -7.33
C SER A 74 31.15 7.16 -8.63
N HIS A 75 31.88 7.09 -9.75
CA HIS A 75 31.35 7.12 -11.12
C HIS A 75 31.43 5.72 -11.74
N PRO A 76 30.32 5.12 -12.26
CA PRO A 76 28.97 5.69 -12.37
C PRO A 76 28.29 5.87 -11.01
N SER A 77 27.36 6.83 -10.94
CA SER A 77 26.58 7.09 -9.72
C SER A 77 25.68 5.90 -9.44
N ILE A 78 25.91 5.20 -8.33
CA ILE A 78 25.14 4.04 -7.89
C ILE A 78 24.55 4.38 -6.53
N ALA A 79 23.25 4.14 -6.34
CA ALA A 79 22.60 4.22 -5.05
C ALA A 79 22.34 2.81 -4.50
N LEU A 80 22.91 2.51 -3.32
CA LEU A 80 22.73 1.23 -2.64
C LEU A 80 21.61 1.35 -1.60
N LEU A 81 20.46 0.77 -1.90
CA LEU A 81 19.30 0.79 -1.00
C LEU A 81 19.36 -0.37 0.00
N PRO A 82 18.89 -0.19 1.24
CA PRO A 82 18.97 -1.23 2.26
C PRO A 82 18.06 -2.43 1.93
N ALA A 83 18.62 -3.64 2.05
CA ALA A 83 17.87 -4.88 1.92
C ALA A 83 16.72 -4.94 2.96
N ASN A 84 15.61 -5.57 2.58
CA ASN A 84 14.45 -5.85 3.44
C ASN A 84 13.69 -4.64 4.00
N SER A 85 14.15 -3.42 3.72
CA SER A 85 13.47 -2.19 4.18
C SER A 85 12.60 -1.56 3.09
N ILE A 86 12.81 -1.98 1.84
CA ILE A 86 12.13 -1.48 0.66
C ILE A 86 12.00 -2.63 -0.35
N THR A 87 10.92 -2.66 -1.11
CA THR A 87 10.72 -3.70 -2.14
C THR A 87 11.22 -3.24 -3.50
N TYR A 88 11.77 -4.18 -4.27
CA TYR A 88 12.18 -3.92 -5.66
C TYR A 88 11.01 -3.47 -6.53
N THR A 89 9.88 -4.16 -6.40
CA THR A 89 8.62 -3.87 -7.10
C THR A 89 8.09 -2.49 -6.74
N GLY A 90 8.09 -2.11 -5.46
CA GLY A 90 7.67 -0.79 -5.00
C GLY A 90 8.49 0.34 -5.63
N VAL A 91 9.84 0.22 -5.61
CA VAL A 91 10.73 1.23 -6.23
C VAL A 91 10.57 1.26 -7.75
N SER A 92 10.58 0.10 -8.41
CA SER A 92 10.46 0.00 -9.86
C SER A 92 9.13 0.58 -10.36
N ASN A 93 8.02 0.25 -9.69
CA ASN A 93 6.70 0.72 -10.09
C ASN A 93 6.51 2.20 -9.76
N ALA A 94 7.07 2.70 -8.65
CA ALA A 94 7.04 4.14 -8.35
C ALA A 94 7.75 4.95 -9.44
N LEU A 95 8.90 4.47 -9.91
CA LEU A 95 9.64 5.10 -11.01
C LEU A 95 8.86 5.06 -12.32
N LYS A 96 8.35 3.89 -12.70
CA LYS A 96 7.54 3.74 -13.93
C LYS A 96 6.30 4.62 -13.90
N TRP A 97 5.63 4.71 -12.76
CA TRP A 97 4.48 5.57 -12.57
C TRP A 97 4.83 7.03 -12.79
N TYR A 98 5.88 7.51 -12.13
CA TYR A 98 6.30 8.91 -12.26
C TYR A 98 6.82 9.24 -13.66
N GLU A 99 7.52 8.30 -14.30
CA GLU A 99 7.94 8.44 -15.70
C GLU A 99 6.76 8.50 -16.68
N ALA A 100 5.68 7.77 -16.41
CA ALA A 100 4.47 7.84 -17.20
C ALA A 100 3.72 9.17 -16.98
N ASP A 101 3.58 9.61 -15.73
CA ASP A 101 2.92 10.87 -15.37
C ASP A 101 3.63 12.11 -15.96
N VAL A 102 4.97 12.09 -15.99
CA VAL A 102 5.77 13.14 -16.65
C VAL A 102 5.56 13.19 -18.16
N LYS A 103 5.29 12.04 -18.80
CA LYS A 103 5.08 11.96 -20.26
C LYS A 103 3.64 12.29 -20.65
N ASP A 104 2.67 11.85 -19.86
CA ASP A 104 1.25 12.09 -20.06
C ASP A 104 0.53 12.09 -18.69
N SER A 105 0.14 13.29 -18.25
CA SER A 105 -0.52 13.51 -16.96
C SER A 105 -1.94 12.96 -16.87
N SER A 106 -2.47 12.38 -17.95
CA SER A 106 -3.77 11.68 -17.96
C SER A 106 -3.65 10.17 -17.73
N THR A 107 -2.43 9.64 -17.57
CA THR A 107 -2.20 8.20 -17.44
C THR A 107 -2.76 7.67 -16.12
N LEU A 108 -3.81 6.84 -16.21
CA LEU A 108 -4.33 6.11 -15.06
C LEU A 108 -3.28 5.12 -14.56
N PHE A 109 -2.88 5.27 -13.30
CA PHE A 109 -2.01 4.31 -12.64
C PHE A 109 -2.80 3.06 -12.26
N ILE A 110 -2.60 1.98 -13.03
CA ILE A 110 -3.22 0.68 -12.76
C ILE A 110 -2.20 -0.19 -12.03
N SER A 111 -2.46 -0.47 -10.77
CA SER A 111 -1.70 -1.41 -9.95
C SER A 111 -2.66 -2.25 -9.13
N THR A 112 -2.24 -3.47 -8.79
CA THR A 112 -2.86 -4.26 -7.74
C THR A 112 -2.69 -3.55 -6.39
N ILE A 113 -3.54 -3.85 -5.43
CA ILE A 113 -3.55 -3.21 -4.11
C ILE A 113 -2.22 -3.40 -3.37
N ASP A 114 -1.64 -4.59 -3.41
CA ASP A 114 -0.32 -4.89 -2.85
C ASP A 114 0.77 -4.04 -3.52
N GLY A 115 0.75 -3.93 -4.85
CA GLY A 115 1.66 -3.05 -5.59
C GLY A 115 1.52 -1.57 -5.20
N THR A 116 0.29 -1.11 -4.97
CA THR A 116 0.03 0.26 -4.48
C THR A 116 0.58 0.46 -3.06
N VAL A 117 0.43 -0.54 -2.18
CA VAL A 117 1.02 -0.53 -0.83
C VAL A 117 2.55 -0.54 -0.89
N GLU A 118 3.15 -1.31 -1.78
CA GLU A 118 4.60 -1.35 -1.99
C GLU A 118 5.15 -0.01 -2.50
N ILE A 119 4.45 0.66 -3.42
CA ILE A 119 4.82 2.01 -3.87
C ILE A 119 4.70 3.02 -2.73
N TYR A 120 3.57 2.99 -2.00
CA TYR A 120 3.37 3.84 -0.84
C TYR A 120 4.51 3.65 0.18
N GLN A 121 4.86 2.39 0.46
CA GLN A 121 5.93 2.01 1.38
C GLN A 121 7.29 2.51 0.89
N ALA A 122 7.63 2.29 -0.37
CA ALA A 122 8.88 2.74 -0.97
C ALA A 122 9.02 4.26 -0.93
N LEU A 123 7.97 5.00 -1.29
CA LEU A 123 7.97 6.45 -1.27
C LEU A 123 8.09 7.01 0.15
N ALA A 124 7.37 6.43 1.12
CA ALA A 124 7.47 6.82 2.52
C ALA A 124 8.88 6.55 3.08
N PHE A 125 9.46 5.39 2.76
CA PHE A 125 10.83 5.06 3.15
C PHE A 125 11.85 6.06 2.56
N MET A 126 11.66 6.47 1.31
CA MET A 126 12.53 7.43 0.62
C MET A 126 12.24 8.90 0.99
N GLY A 127 11.52 9.14 2.09
CA GLY A 127 11.38 10.45 2.70
C GLY A 127 10.22 11.30 2.18
N ASN A 128 9.28 10.72 1.41
CA ASN A 128 8.03 11.43 1.14
C ASN A 128 7.24 11.61 2.43
N ASN A 129 6.63 12.78 2.58
CA ASN A 129 5.81 13.09 3.74
C ASN A 129 4.43 12.44 3.60
N VAL A 130 3.95 11.76 4.64
CA VAL A 130 2.61 11.15 4.70
C VAL A 130 1.50 12.19 4.45
N LYS A 131 1.74 13.46 4.77
CA LYS A 131 0.83 14.58 4.49
C LYS A 131 1.02 15.23 3.12
N GLY A 132 2.01 14.80 2.34
CA GLY A 132 2.22 15.28 0.99
C GLY A 132 1.18 14.72 0.03
N ASP A 133 0.91 15.45 -1.05
CA ASP A 133 -0.16 15.12 -2.00
C ASP A 133 -0.01 13.70 -2.56
N LEU A 134 1.22 13.28 -2.85
CA LEU A 134 1.53 11.98 -3.44
C LEU A 134 1.18 10.80 -2.50
N LEU A 135 1.70 10.80 -1.28
CA LEU A 135 1.43 9.73 -0.31
C LEU A 135 0.00 9.80 0.21
N GLY A 136 -0.56 11.00 0.34
CA GLY A 136 -1.97 11.20 0.69
C GLY A 136 -2.91 10.58 -0.34
N TYR A 137 -2.62 10.80 -1.64
CA TYR A 137 -3.36 10.18 -2.74
C TYR A 137 -3.28 8.65 -2.70
N LEU A 138 -2.07 8.08 -2.62
CA LEU A 138 -1.88 6.63 -2.57
C LEU A 138 -2.57 6.01 -1.35
N PHE A 139 -2.46 6.65 -0.18
CA PHE A 139 -3.13 6.17 1.02
C PHE A 139 -4.65 6.22 0.89
N SER A 140 -5.20 7.28 0.28
CA SER A 140 -6.65 7.38 0.03
C SER A 140 -7.12 6.31 -0.97
N GLN A 141 -6.32 6.00 -1.99
CA GLN A 141 -6.62 4.91 -2.92
C GLN A 141 -6.63 3.56 -2.20
N ILE A 142 -5.61 3.28 -1.38
CA ILE A 142 -5.55 2.06 -0.54
C ILE A 142 -6.76 1.99 0.39
N GLU A 143 -7.14 3.09 1.04
CA GLU A 143 -8.32 3.12 1.91
C GLU A 143 -9.62 2.85 1.15
N LYS A 144 -9.76 3.39 -0.06
CA LYS A 144 -10.93 3.16 -0.92
C LYS A 144 -11.01 1.70 -1.37
N GLU A 145 -9.89 1.12 -1.78
CA GLU A 145 -9.81 -0.28 -2.19
C GLU A 145 -10.12 -1.21 -1.00
N ILE A 146 -9.43 -1.06 0.14
CA ILE A 146 -9.68 -1.82 1.39
C ILE A 146 -11.12 -1.62 1.90
N GLY A 147 -11.66 -0.42 1.75
CA GLY A 147 -13.03 -0.08 2.16
C GLY A 147 -14.11 -0.79 1.35
N GLY A 148 -13.82 -1.18 0.11
CA GLY A 148 -14.74 -1.83 -0.83
C GLY A 148 -14.89 -3.34 -0.63
N SER A 149 -15.06 -4.05 -1.75
CA SER A 149 -15.14 -5.50 -1.86
C SER A 149 -13.74 -6.08 -2.11
N VAL A 150 -12.95 -6.24 -1.07
CA VAL A 150 -11.60 -6.82 -1.19
C VAL A 150 -11.66 -8.33 -1.09
N CYS A 151 -11.00 -9.00 -2.01
CA CYS A 151 -10.87 -10.45 -2.02
C CYS A 151 -9.97 -10.92 -0.86
N LEU A 152 -10.14 -12.16 -0.41
CA LEU A 152 -9.23 -12.75 0.59
C LEU A 152 -7.77 -12.70 0.13
N ASP A 153 -7.52 -12.94 -1.15
CA ASP A 153 -6.15 -13.00 -1.68
C ASP A 153 -5.46 -11.64 -1.61
N ASP A 154 -6.17 -10.56 -1.94
CA ASP A 154 -5.70 -9.18 -1.75
C ASP A 154 -5.34 -8.88 -0.29
N ILE A 155 -6.18 -9.31 0.67
CA ILE A 155 -5.92 -9.11 2.11
C ILE A 155 -4.67 -9.87 2.53
N LYS A 156 -4.49 -11.10 2.03
CA LYS A 156 -3.29 -11.91 2.31
C LYS A 156 -2.04 -11.26 1.77
N ASP A 157 -2.09 -10.77 0.54
CA ASP A 157 -0.94 -10.15 -0.13
C ASP A 157 -0.54 -8.85 0.57
N VAL A 158 -1.50 -7.99 0.90
CA VAL A 158 -1.25 -6.81 1.74
C VAL A 158 -0.70 -7.21 3.11
N TRP A 159 -1.22 -8.27 3.74
CA TRP A 159 -0.75 -8.72 5.05
C TRP A 159 0.68 -9.29 5.06
N LYS A 160 1.17 -9.80 3.92
CA LYS A 160 2.58 -10.22 3.78
C LYS A 160 3.53 -9.04 3.92
N LEU A 161 3.09 -7.84 3.54
CA LEU A 161 3.88 -6.60 3.61
C LEU A 161 4.01 -6.03 5.03
N ARG A 162 3.39 -6.63 6.04
CA ARG A 162 3.35 -6.12 7.43
C ARG A 162 4.72 -5.94 8.10
N SER A 163 5.75 -6.63 7.62
CA SER A 163 7.11 -6.54 8.14
C SER A 163 7.87 -5.34 7.60
N LEU A 164 7.37 -4.71 6.53
CA LEU A 164 7.99 -3.53 5.94
C LEU A 164 7.69 -2.29 6.78
N PRO A 165 8.66 -1.37 6.92
CA PRO A 165 8.47 -0.14 7.68
C PRO A 165 7.42 0.76 7.00
N PHE A 166 6.74 1.60 7.78
CA PHE A 166 5.74 2.59 7.31
C PHE A 166 4.42 1.99 6.81
N THR A 167 4.21 0.68 6.93
CA THR A 167 2.96 0.01 6.54
C THR A 167 1.92 -0.05 7.67
N GLU A 168 2.23 0.45 8.87
CA GLU A 168 1.39 0.29 10.07
C GLU A 168 0.04 1.00 9.94
N GLY A 169 -0.02 2.08 9.14
CA GLY A 169 -1.28 2.73 8.77
C GLY A 169 -2.20 1.80 7.99
N VAL A 170 -1.65 1.15 6.97
CA VAL A 170 -2.37 0.20 6.09
C VAL A 170 -2.78 -1.04 6.88
N MET A 171 -1.89 -1.63 7.69
CA MET A 171 -2.23 -2.80 8.51
C MET A 171 -3.37 -2.49 9.49
N ARG A 172 -3.43 -1.27 10.04
CA ARG A 172 -4.55 -0.83 10.88
C ARG A 172 -5.87 -0.73 10.09
N LEU A 173 -5.84 -0.32 8.82
CA LEU A 173 -7.02 -0.30 7.96
C LEU A 173 -7.55 -1.73 7.73
N VAL A 174 -6.67 -2.66 7.35
CA VAL A 174 -7.01 -4.09 7.16
C VAL A 174 -7.66 -4.66 8.42
N VAL A 175 -7.01 -4.52 9.59
CA VAL A 175 -7.55 -5.02 10.87
C VAL A 175 -8.90 -4.40 11.21
N ARG A 176 -9.08 -3.09 10.99
CA ARG A 176 -10.36 -2.40 11.23
C ARG A 176 -11.44 -2.90 10.28
N ARG A 177 -11.12 -3.14 9.01
CA ARG A 177 -12.07 -3.65 8.02
C ARG A 177 -12.56 -5.04 8.39
N LEU A 178 -11.63 -5.94 8.76
CA LEU A 178 -11.95 -7.28 9.25
C LEU A 178 -12.80 -7.24 10.52
N ALA A 179 -12.43 -6.40 11.49
CA ALA A 179 -13.20 -6.22 12.72
C ALA A 179 -14.64 -5.72 12.45
N ARG A 180 -14.80 -4.78 11.51
CA ARG A 180 -16.13 -4.30 11.09
C ARG A 180 -16.96 -5.41 10.44
N ALA A 181 -16.35 -6.21 9.57
CA ALA A 181 -17.02 -7.33 8.91
C ALA A 181 -17.51 -8.37 9.93
N LEU A 182 -16.69 -8.75 10.92
CA LEU A 182 -17.12 -9.65 12.01
C LEU A 182 -18.27 -9.08 12.85
N LEU A 183 -18.19 -7.80 13.21
CA LEU A 183 -19.26 -7.16 13.98
C LEU A 183 -20.58 -7.08 13.19
N ALA A 184 -20.50 -6.91 11.87
CA ALA A 184 -21.67 -6.96 10.99
C ALA A 184 -22.26 -8.38 10.92
N ARG A 185 -21.43 -9.40 10.70
CA ARG A 185 -21.85 -10.82 10.67
C ARG A 185 -22.56 -11.25 11.96
N ASN A 186 -22.01 -10.87 13.11
CA ASN A 186 -22.57 -11.21 14.43
C ASN A 186 -23.78 -10.32 14.84
N SER A 187 -24.25 -9.44 13.95
CA SER A 187 -25.42 -8.61 14.22
C SER A 187 -26.70 -9.44 14.07
N PRO A 188 -27.60 -9.45 15.05
CA PRO A 188 -28.84 -10.24 15.01
C PRO A 188 -29.77 -9.84 13.85
N LYS A 189 -29.68 -8.58 13.38
CA LYS A 189 -30.41 -8.13 12.19
C LYS A 189 -29.89 -8.79 10.91
N VAL A 190 -28.58 -8.89 10.79
CA VAL A 190 -27.92 -9.46 9.60
C VAL A 190 -28.15 -10.97 9.56
N GLN A 191 -28.06 -11.67 10.70
CA GLN A 191 -28.38 -13.10 10.78
C GLN A 191 -29.84 -13.41 10.44
N GLY A 192 -30.79 -12.57 10.88
CA GLY A 192 -32.21 -12.70 10.54
C GLY A 192 -32.56 -12.40 9.08
N ASP A 193 -31.83 -11.48 8.45
CA ASP A 193 -31.99 -11.18 7.01
C ASP A 193 -31.28 -12.22 6.13
N LEU A 194 -30.14 -12.77 6.57
CA LEU A 194 -29.40 -13.83 5.88
C LEU A 194 -30.21 -15.12 5.81
N THR A 195 -30.79 -15.56 6.92
CA THR A 195 -31.64 -16.76 6.97
C THR A 195 -32.82 -16.64 6.00
N LYS A 196 -33.51 -15.49 6.00
CA LYS A 196 -34.62 -15.23 5.06
C LYS A 196 -34.22 -15.17 3.58
N ARG A 197 -32.98 -14.82 3.27
CA ARG A 197 -32.48 -14.67 1.89
C ARG A 197 -31.85 -15.94 1.34
N LEU A 198 -31.16 -16.71 2.18
CA LEU A 198 -30.71 -18.07 1.87
C LEU A 198 -31.87 -18.96 1.41
N ASP A 199 -33.03 -18.82 2.06
CA ASP A 199 -34.23 -19.58 1.70
C ASP A 199 -34.87 -19.11 0.36
N ALA A 200 -34.46 -17.97 -0.21
CA ALA A 200 -35.12 -17.32 -1.34
C ALA A 200 -34.28 -17.24 -2.63
N GLU A 201 -32.95 -17.11 -2.55
CA GLU A 201 -32.07 -16.90 -3.72
C GLU A 201 -30.76 -17.70 -3.61
N GLY A 202 -30.55 -18.66 -4.51
CA GLY A 202 -29.40 -19.60 -4.53
C GLY A 202 -28.02 -18.99 -4.84
N GLY A 203 -27.85 -17.67 -4.82
CA GLY A 203 -26.57 -16.98 -5.03
C GLY A 203 -25.84 -16.58 -3.74
N PHE A 204 -26.48 -16.75 -2.58
CA PHE A 204 -25.93 -16.32 -1.28
C PHE A 204 -24.93 -17.30 -0.65
N GLU A 205 -24.92 -18.57 -1.08
CA GLU A 205 -24.00 -19.59 -0.58
C GLU A 205 -22.54 -19.19 -0.82
N GLN A 206 -22.22 -18.74 -2.04
CA GLN A 206 -20.86 -18.35 -2.41
C GLN A 206 -20.34 -17.16 -1.59
N VAL A 207 -21.20 -16.17 -1.30
CA VAL A 207 -20.82 -15.01 -0.47
C VAL A 207 -20.52 -15.43 0.97
N ILE A 208 -21.28 -16.38 1.51
CA ILE A 208 -21.05 -16.92 2.85
C ILE A 208 -19.77 -17.76 2.87
N GLU A 209 -19.57 -18.61 1.87
CA GLU A 209 -18.34 -19.41 1.73
C GLU A 209 -17.09 -18.51 1.65
N ASP A 210 -17.13 -17.44 0.87
CA ASP A 210 -16.04 -16.48 0.76
C ASP A 210 -15.78 -15.78 2.09
N GLU A 211 -16.83 -15.36 2.81
CA GLU A 211 -16.69 -14.79 4.15
C GLU A 211 -16.10 -15.80 5.14
N GLU A 212 -16.55 -17.05 5.13
CA GLU A 212 -16.03 -18.11 6.00
C GLU A 212 -14.57 -18.42 5.72
N ARG A 213 -14.18 -18.46 4.44
CA ARG A 213 -12.79 -18.64 4.02
C ARG A 213 -11.89 -17.53 4.55
N VAL A 214 -12.36 -16.28 4.55
CA VAL A 214 -11.65 -15.15 5.16
C VAL A 214 -11.47 -15.40 6.66
N TRP A 215 -12.50 -15.86 7.36
CA TRP A 215 -12.42 -16.07 8.80
C TRP A 215 -11.53 -17.23 9.19
N ASP A 216 -11.55 -18.32 8.45
CA ASP A 216 -10.69 -19.46 8.74
C ASP A 216 -9.23 -19.13 8.48
N TRP A 217 -8.95 -18.31 7.46
CA TRP A 217 -7.61 -17.74 7.30
C TRP A 217 -7.23 -16.82 8.48
N VAL A 218 -8.10 -15.90 8.91
CA VAL A 218 -7.81 -15.02 10.06
C VAL A 218 -7.52 -15.84 11.33
N LYS A 219 -8.25 -16.92 11.59
CA LYS A 219 -8.00 -17.83 12.73
C LYS A 219 -6.65 -18.55 12.60
N SER A 220 -6.23 -18.88 11.38
CA SER A 220 -4.93 -19.51 11.11
C SER A 220 -3.74 -18.58 11.40
N GLU A 221 -3.97 -17.26 11.53
CA GLU A 221 -2.96 -16.23 11.80
C GLU A 221 -3.14 -15.63 13.22
N PRO A 222 -2.52 -16.19 14.28
CA PRO A 222 -2.82 -15.82 15.67
C PRO A 222 -2.58 -14.34 15.99
N TYR A 223 -1.53 -13.76 15.38
CA TYR A 223 -1.22 -12.34 15.57
C TYR A 223 -2.32 -11.44 15.00
N LEU A 224 -2.80 -11.74 13.79
CA LEU A 224 -3.90 -11.02 13.15
C LEU A 224 -5.18 -11.16 13.95
N ALA A 225 -5.56 -12.40 14.31
CA ALA A 225 -6.74 -12.69 15.11
C ALA A 225 -6.75 -11.89 16.42
N GLY A 226 -5.64 -11.88 17.15
CA GLY A 226 -5.50 -11.13 18.39
C GLY A 226 -5.64 -9.60 18.21
N GLN A 227 -5.23 -9.05 17.06
CA GLN A 227 -5.42 -7.63 16.74
C GLN A 227 -6.89 -7.33 16.40
N VAL A 228 -7.52 -8.18 15.60
CA VAL A 228 -8.94 -8.05 15.20
C VAL A 228 -9.84 -8.08 16.43
N VAL A 229 -9.68 -9.06 17.34
CA VAL A 229 -10.44 -9.16 18.59
C VAL A 229 -10.28 -7.91 19.45
N ARG A 230 -9.05 -7.38 19.58
CA ARG A 230 -8.78 -6.14 20.32
C ARG A 230 -9.46 -4.92 19.70
N VAL A 231 -9.49 -4.81 18.38
CA VAL A 231 -10.19 -3.72 17.68
C VAL A 231 -11.70 -3.86 17.82
N MET A 232 -12.25 -5.06 17.65
CA MET A 232 -13.68 -5.34 17.88
C MET A 232 -14.11 -4.93 19.30
N GLY A 233 -13.38 -5.37 20.32
CA GLY A 233 -13.68 -5.00 21.71
C GLY A 233 -13.63 -3.50 21.98
N ARG A 234 -12.74 -2.76 21.31
CA ARG A 234 -12.73 -1.28 21.36
C ARG A 234 -13.95 -0.68 20.68
N MET A 235 -14.28 -1.14 19.47
CA MET A 235 -15.43 -0.67 18.70
C MET A 235 -16.76 -0.93 19.42
N GLU A 236 -16.92 -2.09 20.07
CA GLU A 236 -18.11 -2.37 20.88
C GLU A 236 -18.21 -1.48 22.12
N LYS A 237 -17.08 -1.23 22.82
CA LYS A 237 -17.04 -0.30 23.95
C LYS A 237 -17.42 1.11 23.52
N GLU A 238 -16.90 1.58 22.38
CA GLU A 238 -17.25 2.87 21.79
C GLU A 238 -18.73 2.94 21.40
N ARG A 239 -19.27 1.89 20.75
CA ARG A 239 -20.70 1.77 20.44
C ARG A 239 -21.56 1.84 21.70
N LYS A 240 -21.22 1.09 22.75
CA LYS A 240 -21.93 1.11 24.04
C LYS A 240 -21.84 2.47 24.72
N ARG A 241 -20.70 3.18 24.61
CA ARG A 241 -20.54 4.57 25.09
C ARG A 241 -21.44 5.53 24.32
N ALA A 242 -21.41 5.51 22.99
CA ALA A 242 -22.23 6.36 22.14
C ALA A 242 -23.75 6.20 22.40
N VAL A 243 -24.23 4.96 22.61
CA VAL A 243 -25.63 4.70 22.98
C VAL A 243 -25.99 5.30 24.35
N ARG A 244 -25.06 5.27 25.31
CA ARG A 244 -25.24 5.85 26.66
C ARG A 244 -25.24 7.38 26.64
N THR A 245 -24.48 8.02 25.76
CA THR A 245 -24.40 9.48 25.60
C THR A 245 -25.34 10.07 24.56
N SER A 246 -26.31 9.28 24.05
CA SER A 246 -27.30 9.76 23.09
C SER A 246 -27.97 11.08 23.55
N PRO A 247 -28.22 12.05 22.65
CA PRO A 247 -28.79 13.35 22.99
C PRO A 247 -30.06 13.25 23.84
N ALA A 248 -30.93 12.27 23.54
CA ALA A 248 -32.15 12.00 24.30
C ALA A 248 -31.90 11.62 25.78
N LYS A 249 -30.84 10.85 26.09
CA LYS A 249 -30.45 10.54 27.48
C LYS A 249 -29.75 11.72 28.16
N ARG A 250 -29.00 12.54 27.40
CA ARG A 250 -28.36 13.76 27.90
C ARG A 250 -29.40 14.81 28.31
N VAL A 251 -30.44 15.01 27.49
CA VAL A 251 -31.59 15.89 27.81
C VAL A 251 -32.34 15.37 29.03
N ARG A 252 -32.68 14.08 29.12
CA ARG A 252 -33.35 13.50 30.31
C ARG A 252 -32.51 13.65 31.59
N ARG A 253 -31.18 13.53 31.51
CA ARG A 253 -30.29 13.78 32.67
C ARG A 253 -30.25 15.27 33.06
N MET A 254 -30.28 16.19 32.09
CA MET A 254 -30.36 17.62 32.40
C MET A 254 -31.70 18.02 33.01
N VAL A 255 -32.82 17.47 32.51
CA VAL A 255 -34.16 17.68 33.07
C VAL A 255 -34.26 17.15 34.51
N ARG A 256 -33.72 15.95 34.79
CA ARG A 256 -33.69 15.41 36.16
C ARG A 256 -32.80 16.22 37.12
N LYS A 257 -31.67 16.77 36.64
CA LYS A 257 -30.84 17.65 37.47
C LYS A 257 -31.53 18.98 37.79
N ARG A 258 -32.27 19.58 36.85
CA ARG A 258 -33.08 20.78 37.12
C ARG A 258 -34.25 20.50 38.06
N SER A 259 -34.91 19.34 37.90
CA SER A 259 -35.96 18.91 38.82
C SER A 259 -35.46 18.69 40.25
N ALA A 260 -34.25 18.17 40.45
CA ALA A 260 -33.67 18.03 41.79
C ALA A 260 -33.31 19.39 42.43
N VAL A 261 -32.94 20.39 41.64
CA VAL A 261 -32.69 21.76 42.12
C VAL A 261 -34.00 22.45 42.51
N ASN A 262 -35.08 22.26 41.74
CA ASN A 262 -36.39 22.81 42.07
C ASN A 262 -37.05 22.14 43.30
N CYS A 263 -36.69 20.89 43.64
CA CYS A 263 -37.12 20.27 44.89
C CYS A 263 -36.39 20.80 46.13
N PHE A 264 -35.28 21.52 45.98
CA PHE A 264 -34.58 22.17 47.09
C PHE A 264 -35.02 23.63 47.29
N GLU A 265 -35.37 24.35 46.22
CA GLU A 265 -35.93 25.71 46.33
C GLU A 265 -37.32 25.72 46.98
N SER A 266 -38.14 24.68 46.79
CA SER A 266 -39.45 24.61 47.45
C SER A 266 -39.37 24.26 48.94
N VAL A 267 -38.25 23.70 49.42
CA VAL A 267 -38.08 23.34 50.85
C VAL A 267 -37.54 24.52 51.66
N LEU A 268 -36.76 25.42 51.04
CA LEU A 268 -36.31 26.64 51.70
C LEU A 268 -37.43 27.69 51.81
N GLN A 269 -38.35 27.75 50.84
CA GLN A 269 -39.50 28.66 50.94
C GLN A 269 -40.53 28.24 52.00
N THR A 270 -40.65 26.96 52.33
CA THR A 270 -41.54 26.50 53.41
C THR A 270 -40.99 26.70 54.82
N VAL A 271 -39.68 26.97 54.99
CA VAL A 271 -39.09 27.21 56.33
C VAL A 271 -39.14 28.71 56.69
N GLU A 272 -39.21 29.62 55.71
CA GLU A 272 -39.35 31.05 55.98
C GLU A 272 -40.79 31.47 56.34
N GLU A 273 -41.81 30.63 56.05
CA GLU A 273 -43.21 30.91 56.39
C GLU A 273 -43.65 30.38 57.79
N GLU A 274 -42.83 29.58 58.48
CA GLU A 274 -43.14 29.04 59.83
C GLU A 274 -42.44 29.78 60.98
N THR A 275 -41.70 30.87 60.70
CA THR A 275 -41.14 31.76 61.73
C THR A 275 -41.77 33.14 61.69
N TYR A 276 -43.05 33.23 62.04
CA TYR A 276 -43.72 34.44 62.53
C TYR A 276 -44.81 34.08 63.55
#